data_AF-A0A350EQF1-F1
#
_entry.id   AF-A0A350EQF1-F1
#
_cell.length_a   1.000
_cell.length_b   1.000
_cell.length_c   1.000
_cell.angle_alpha   90.00
_cell.angle_beta   90.00
_cell.angle_gamma   90.00
#
_symmetry.space_group_name_H-M   'P 1'
#
loop_
_entity.id
_entity.type
_entity.pdbx_description
1 polymer ?
#
loop_
_entity_poly.entity_id
_entity_poly.type
_entity_poly.pdbx_seq_one_letter_code
_entity_poly.pdbx_strand_id
1 'polypeptide(L)'
;MNIPIGTPIVKWTATLALAFLALPAAAHPGHGPLEHGLAHPLTSPYHIVVMLLLGTVLLMAARVVRRFPLRRAVNWTGCGALAVAALLWGLRNPMW
;
A
#
# COMPACT_ATOMS: atom_id res chain seq x y z
N MET A 1 -5.02 20.02 19.37
CA MET A 1 -3.61 19.96 18.91
C MET A 1 -3.61 20.30 17.42
N ASN A 2 -3.32 21.55 17.06
CA ASN A 2 -3.30 21.98 15.65
C ASN A 2 -2.00 21.51 15.01
N ILE A 3 -2.09 20.48 14.15
CA ILE A 3 -0.96 20.05 13.35
C ILE A 3 -0.83 21.07 12.21
N PRO A 4 0.29 21.80 12.08
CA PRO A 4 0.45 22.77 11.02
C PRO A 4 0.36 22.06 9.66
N ILE A 5 -0.61 22.51 8.84
CA ILE A 5 -0.78 22.13 7.44
C ILE A 5 0.48 22.60 6.71
N GLY A 6 1.36 21.66 6.37
CA GLY A 6 2.71 21.96 5.84
C GLY A 6 3.85 21.15 6.47
N THR A 7 3.58 20.36 7.51
CA THR A 7 4.59 19.47 8.08
C THR A 7 5.09 18.46 7.06
N PRO A 8 6.41 18.13 7.07
CA PRO A 8 7.01 17.18 6.13
C PRO A 8 6.31 15.81 6.13
N ILE A 9 5.64 15.47 7.23
CA ILE A 9 4.88 14.21 7.39
C ILE A 9 3.80 14.07 6.31
N VAL A 10 3.03 15.13 6.03
CA VAL A 10 1.96 15.09 5.01
C VAL A 10 2.55 14.86 3.61
N LYS A 11 3.70 15.49 3.33
CA LYS A 11 4.43 15.31 2.06
C LYS A 11 4.89 13.86 1.92
N TRP A 12 5.52 13.29 2.94
CA TRP A 12 5.99 11.90 2.92
C TRP A 12 4.86 10.88 2.79
N THR A 13 3.74 11.07 3.50
CA THR A 13 2.58 10.18 3.35
C THR A 13 1.97 10.26 1.96
N ALA A 14 1.87 11.46 1.38
CA ALA A 14 1.38 11.62 0.01
C ALA A 14 2.33 10.99 -1.01
N THR A 15 3.65 11.18 -0.86
CA THR A 15 4.67 10.56 -1.73
C THR A 15 4.63 9.04 -1.63
N LEU A 16 4.51 8.48 -0.42
CA LEU A 16 4.39 7.03 -0.23
C LEU A 16 3.10 6.49 -0.83
N ALA A 17 1.97 7.19 -0.67
CA ALA A 17 0.70 6.81 -1.28
C ALA A 17 0.73 6.90 -2.82
N LEU A 18 1.36 7.93 -3.38
CA LEU A 18 1.56 8.08 -4.82
C LEU A 18 2.49 7.00 -5.37
N ALA A 19 3.59 6.69 -4.68
CA ALA A 19 4.47 5.59 -5.04
C ALA A 19 3.73 4.24 -4.99
N PHE A 20 2.85 4.06 -4.00
CA PHE A 20 1.98 2.89 -3.85
C PHE A 20 1.03 2.71 -5.05
N LEU A 21 0.51 3.81 -5.61
CA LEU A 21 -0.36 3.79 -6.80
C LEU A 21 0.45 3.65 -8.11
N ALA A 22 1.65 4.21 -8.16
CA ALA A 22 2.48 4.23 -9.37
C ALA A 22 3.20 2.90 -9.65
N LEU A 23 3.63 2.18 -8.60
CA LEU A 23 4.37 0.92 -8.73
C LEU A 23 3.58 -0.17 -9.49
N PRO A 24 2.30 -0.43 -9.20
CA PRO A 24 1.49 -1.37 -9.98
C PRO A 24 1.27 -0.90 -11.42
N ALA A 25 1.05 0.40 -11.63
CA ALA A 25 0.87 0.95 -12.97
C ALA A 25 2.10 0.79 -13.87
N ALA A 26 3.30 0.79 -13.28
CA ALA A 26 4.55 0.56 -14.01
C ALA A 26 4.81 -0.93 -14.34
N ALA A 27 4.12 -1.86 -13.67
CA ALA A 27 4.37 -3.30 -13.82
C ALA A 27 3.59 -3.96 -14.97
N HIS A 28 2.79 -3.21 -15.74
CA HIS A 28 2.00 -3.71 -16.86
C HIS A 28 2.51 -3.20 -18.21
N PRO A 29 3.55 -3.82 -18.80
CA PRO A 29 3.99 -3.52 -20.15
C PRO A 29 2.98 -4.10 -21.14
N GLY A 30 1.95 -3.33 -21.51
CA GLY A 30 1.06 -3.71 -22.62
C GLY A 30 -0.38 -3.22 -22.53
N HIS A 31 -0.83 -2.70 -21.40
CA HIS A 31 -2.18 -2.13 -21.28
C HIS A 31 -2.19 -0.94 -20.31
N GLY A 32 -3.09 0.01 -20.54
CA GLY A 32 -3.30 1.13 -19.64
C GLY A 32 -3.83 0.66 -18.27
N PRO A 33 -3.51 1.35 -17.16
CA PRO A 33 -3.96 0.97 -15.81
C PRO A 33 -5.50 1.01 -15.63
N LEU A 34 -6.22 1.64 -16.57
CA LEU A 34 -7.68 1.73 -16.57
C LEU A 34 -8.35 0.87 -17.64
N GLU A 35 -7.59 0.21 -18.52
CA GLU A 35 -8.17 -0.53 -19.67
C GLU A 35 -8.95 -1.78 -19.25
N HIS A 36 -8.68 -2.35 -18.08
CA HIS A 36 -9.42 -3.52 -17.56
C HIS A 36 -10.30 -3.14 -16.34
N GLY A 37 -10.53 -1.84 -16.16
CA GLY A 37 -11.28 -1.28 -15.04
C GLY A 37 -10.64 -1.50 -13.67
N LEU A 38 -11.30 -1.01 -12.62
CA LEU A 38 -10.84 -1.16 -11.23
C LEU A 38 -10.91 -2.60 -10.70
N ALA A 39 -11.56 -3.51 -11.42
CA ALA A 39 -11.69 -4.92 -11.05
C ALA A 39 -10.37 -5.71 -11.23
N HIS A 40 -9.54 -5.33 -12.20
CA HIS A 40 -8.28 -6.03 -12.46
C HIS A 40 -7.30 -5.98 -11.26
N PRO A 41 -6.97 -4.82 -10.67
CA PRO A 41 -6.04 -4.78 -9.54
C PRO A 41 -6.59 -5.49 -8.30
N LEU A 42 -7.91 -5.62 -8.17
CA LEU A 42 -8.56 -6.29 -7.04
C LEU A 42 -8.56 -7.82 -7.16
N THR A 43 -8.59 -8.36 -8.38
CA THR A 43 -8.72 -9.81 -8.62
C THR A 43 -7.41 -10.49 -8.99
N SER A 44 -6.40 -9.73 -9.42
CA SER A 44 -5.12 -10.27 -9.85
C SER A 44 -4.26 -10.75 -8.65
N PRO A 45 -3.86 -12.04 -8.60
CA PRO A 45 -3.00 -12.55 -7.53
C PRO A 45 -1.66 -11.83 -7.44
N TYR A 46 -1.16 -11.29 -8.56
CA TYR A 46 0.08 -10.51 -8.58
C TYR A 46 -0.02 -9.26 -7.69
N HIS A 47 -1.13 -8.52 -7.75
CA HIS A 47 -1.34 -7.32 -6.93
C HIS A 47 -1.42 -7.66 -5.44
N ILE A 48 -2.03 -8.79 -5.09
CA ILE A 48 -2.09 -9.28 -3.71
C ILE A 48 -0.67 -9.57 -3.18
N VAL A 49 0.16 -10.27 -3.97
CA VAL A 49 1.56 -10.56 -3.60
C VAL A 49 2.37 -9.27 -3.45
N VAL A 50 2.24 -8.33 -4.39
CA VAL A 50 2.92 -7.02 -4.31
C VAL A 50 2.50 -6.25 -3.06
N MET A 51 1.20 -6.19 -2.74
CA MET A 51 0.72 -5.55 -1.51
C MET A 51 1.25 -6.22 -0.25
N LEU A 52 1.35 -7.55 -0.24
CA LEU A 52 1.87 -8.30 0.90
C LEU A 52 3.36 -8.04 1.13
N LEU A 53 4.16 -8.06 0.05
CA LEU A 53 5.58 -7.71 0.10
C LEU A 53 5.79 -6.27 0.55
N LEU A 54 5.02 -5.34 -0.02
CA LEU A 54 5.13 -3.92 0.31
C LEU A 54 4.72 -3.63 1.76
N GLY A 55 3.62 -4.21 2.23
CA GLY A 55 3.22 -4.13 3.64
C GLY A 55 4.31 -4.65 4.57
N THR A 56 4.94 -5.77 4.22
CA THR A 56 6.05 -6.35 4.99
C THR A 56 7.27 -5.42 5.02
N VAL A 57 7.66 -4.85 3.87
CA VAL A 57 8.77 -3.89 3.78
C VAL A 57 8.49 -2.64 4.62
N LEU A 58 7.26 -2.12 4.59
CA LEU A 58 6.87 -0.97 5.42
C LEU A 58 6.95 -1.29 6.92
N LEU A 59 6.48 -2.46 7.35
CA LEU A 59 6.60 -2.89 8.74
C LEU A 59 8.06 -3.05 9.18
N MET A 60 8.93 -3.54 8.30
CA MET A 60 10.37 -3.60 8.58
C MET A 60 10.99 -2.20 8.62
N ALA A 61 10.62 -1.31 7.70
CA ALA A 61 11.06 0.08 7.70
C ALA A 61 10.63 0.83 8.96
N ALA A 62 9.45 0.54 9.51
CA ALA A 62 9.00 1.13 10.77
C ALA A 62 9.97 0.83 11.94
N ARG A 63 10.71 -0.29 11.91
CA ARG A 63 11.69 -0.65 12.95
C ARG A 63 12.89 0.27 12.99
N VAL A 64 13.28 0.86 11.85
CA VAL A 64 14.42 1.79 11.78
C VAL A 64 14.01 3.25 12.03
N VAL A 65 12.72 3.57 12.01
CA VAL A 65 12.22 4.93 12.22
C VAL A 65 12.24 5.30 13.72
N ARG A 66 13.10 6.25 14.08
CA ARG A 66 13.23 6.75 15.46
C ARG A 66 12.10 7.69 15.89
N ARG A 67 11.56 8.49 14.95
CA ARG A 67 10.51 9.48 15.25
C ARG A 67 9.17 8.79 15.48
N PHE A 68 8.66 8.83 16.71
CA PHE A 68 7.42 8.16 17.14
C PHE A 68 6.21 8.39 16.20
N PRO A 69 5.84 9.63 15.82
CA PRO A 69 4.67 9.83 14.95
C PRO A 69 4.87 9.21 13.56
N LEU A 70 6.08 9.28 13.01
CA LEU A 70 6.39 8.71 11.70
C LEU A 70 6.40 7.17 11.77
N ARG A 71 7.00 6.59 12.81
CA ARG A 71 6.98 5.14 13.02
C ARG A 71 5.54 4.61 13.10
N ARG A 72 4.69 5.31 13.84
CA ARG A 72 3.27 4.95 13.96
C ARG A 72 2.58 5.03 12.59
N ALA A 73 2.78 6.10 11.83
CA ALA A 73 2.22 6.23 10.49
C ALA A 73 2.65 5.08 9.57
N VAL A 74 3.96 4.79 9.48
CA VAL A 74 4.50 3.70 8.65
C VAL A 74 3.96 2.33 9.09
N ASN A 75 3.85 2.08 10.40
CA ASN A 75 3.24 0.85 10.92
C ASN A 75 1.78 0.71 10.51
N TRP A 76 0.97 1.76 10.68
CA TRP A 76 -0.45 1.71 10.28
C TRP A 76 -0.61 1.50 8.78
N THR A 77 0.23 2.13 7.95
CA THR A 77 0.22 1.89 6.50
C THR A 77 0.60 0.45 6.16
N GLY A 78 1.64 -0.09 6.80
CA GLY A 78 2.06 -1.48 6.62
C GLY A 78 0.98 -2.49 7.02
N CYS A 79 0.39 -2.31 8.21
CA CYS A 79 -0.73 -3.14 8.68
C CYS A 79 -1.96 -3.03 7.75
N GLY A 80 -2.29 -1.81 7.29
CA GLY A 80 -3.38 -1.58 6.35
C GLY A 80 -3.18 -2.32 5.04
N ALA A 81 -1.98 -2.27 4.46
CA ALA A 81 -1.65 -2.99 3.23
C ALA A 81 -1.79 -4.51 3.40
N LEU A 82 -1.30 -5.08 4.51
CA LEU A 82 -1.45 -6.51 4.78
C LEU A 82 -2.92 -6.93 5.01
N ALA A 83 -3.70 -6.10 5.71
CA ALA A 83 -5.12 -6.37 5.96
C ALA A 83 -5.92 -6.37 4.64
N VAL A 84 -5.65 -5.41 3.75
CA VAL A 84 -6.27 -5.36 2.42
C VAL A 84 -5.85 -6.57 1.59
N ALA A 85 -4.57 -6.94 1.58
CA ALA A 85 -4.09 -8.12 0.86
C ALA A 85 -4.77 -9.41 1.35
N ALA A 86 -4.88 -9.59 2.68
CA ALA A 86 -5.55 -10.74 3.29
C ALA A 86 -7.05 -10.79 2.96
N LEU A 87 -7.73 -9.64 3.01
CA LEU A 87 -9.15 -9.54 2.65
C LEU A 87 -9.38 -9.92 1.18
N LEU A 88 -8.58 -9.35 0.26
CA LEU A 88 -8.68 -9.66 -1.17
C LEU A 88 -8.39 -11.13 -1.46
N TRP A 89 -7.41 -11.72 -0.76
CA TRP A 89 -7.12 -13.15 -0.88
C TRP A 89 -8.29 -14.03 -0.43
N GLY A 90 -8.93 -13.70 0.69
CA GLY A 90 -10.10 -14.42 1.21
C GLY A 90 -11.32 -14.31 0.30
N LEU A 91 -11.56 -13.12 -0.27
CA LEU A 91 -12.63 -12.92 -1.26
C LEU A 91 -12.40 -13.71 -2.56
N ARG A 92 -11.13 -13.89 -2.96
CA ARG A 92 -10.75 -14.62 -4.17
C ARG A 92 -10.81 -16.14 -4.02
N ASN A 93 -10.45 -16.67 -2.85
CA ASN A 93 -10.42 -18.11 -2.58
C ASN A 93 -11.43 -18.44 -1.49
N PRO A 94 -12.73 -18.33 -1.78
CA PRO A 94 -13.70 -18.56 -0.75
C PRO A 94 -13.73 -20.07 -0.51
N MET A 95 -13.37 -20.48 0.70
CA MET A 95 -13.31 -21.89 1.10
C MET A 95 -14.74 -22.43 1.22
N TRP A 96 -15.33 -22.87 0.11
CA TRP A 96 -16.54 -23.69 0.07
C TRP A 96 -16.31 -24.89 -0.84
#